data_AF-A0A2N3DXT1-F1
#
_entry.id   AF-A0A2N3DXT1-F1
#
_cell.length_a   1.000
_cell.length_b   1.000
_cell.length_c   1.000
_cell.angle_alpha   90.00
_cell.angle_beta   90.00
_cell.angle_gamma   90.00
#
_symmetry.space_group_name_H-M   'P 1'
#
loop_
_entity.id
_entity.type
_entity.pdbx_description
1 polymer ?
#
loop_
_entity_poly.entity_id
_entity_poly.type
_entity_poly.pdbx_seq_one_letter_code
_entity_poly.pdbx_strand_id
1 'polypeptide(L)' 'IAGGEQDIITVGLNWYVNNNLRFMLNYLNVDVEDRGGVANPDFGHDAVALRTQFTF' A
#
# COMPACT_ATOMS: atom_id res chain seq x y z
N ILE A 1 -2.44 -16.89 21.44
CA ILE A 1 -2.43 -16.41 20.05
C ILE A 1 -2.12 -14.93 20.15
N ALA A 2 -0.89 -14.51 19.84
CA ALA A 2 -0.56 -13.08 19.80
C ALA A 2 -1.24 -12.53 18.54
N GLY A 3 -2.44 -11.98 18.72
CA GLY A 3 -3.17 -11.28 17.67
C GLY A 3 -2.57 -9.89 17.57
N GLY A 4 -1.59 -9.71 16.68
CA GLY A 4 -1.15 -8.39 16.30
C GLY A 4 -2.22 -7.76 15.42
N GLU A 5 -2.62 -6.54 15.77
CA GLU A 5 -3.55 -5.74 14.99
C GLU A 5 -2.75 -5.11 13.84
N GLN A 6 -3.21 -5.30 12.60
CA GLN A 6 -2.54 -4.77 11.42
C GLN A 6 -3.55 -3.97 10.61
N ASP A 7 -3.39 -2.65 10.68
CA ASP A 7 -4.18 -1.71 9.91
C ASP A 7 -3.44 -1.33 8.62
N ILE A 8 -4.13 -1.47 7.50
CA ILE A 8 -3.57 -1.17 6.18
C ILE A 8 -4.43 -0.10 5.52
N ILE A 9 -3.86 1.09 5.36
CA ILE A 9 -4.49 2.18 4.62
C ILE A 9 -3.93 2.18 3.21
N THR A 10 -4.82 2.08 2.22
CA THR A 10 -4.44 2.15 0.79
C THR A 10 -5.05 3.38 0.15
N VAL A 11 -4.21 4.27 -0.36
CA VAL A 11 -4.60 5.45 -1.13
C VAL A 11 -4.23 5.22 -2.59
N GLY A 12 -5.25 5.13 -3.45
CA GLY A 12 -5.08 4.92 -4.90
C GLY A 12 -5.43 6.17 -5.71
N LEU A 13 -4.54 6.55 -6.62
CA LEU A 13 -4.76 7.59 -7.64
C LEU A 13 -4.74 6.95 -9.02
N ASN A 14 -5.84 7.12 -9.76
CA ASN A 14 -5.96 6.64 -11.14
C ASN A 14 -6.05 7.83 -12.09
N TRP A 15 -5.01 8.03 -12.89
CA TRP A 15 -4.96 9.07 -13.91
C TRP A 15 -5.15 8.44 -15.29
N TYR A 16 -6.27 8.79 -15.93
CA TYR A 16 -6.56 8.45 -17.32
C TYR A 16 -6.09 9.60 -18.22
N VAL A 17 -4.99 9.40 -18.94
CA VAL A 17 -4.50 10.42 -19.88
C VAL A 17 -5.29 10.34 -21.18
N ASN A 18 -5.55 9.11 -21.65
CA ASN A 18 -6.36 8.80 -22.82
C ASN A 18 -7.08 7.46 -22.63
N ASN A 19 -8.01 7.10 -23.53
CA ASN A 19 -8.62 5.77 -23.56
C ASN A 19 -7.60 4.61 -23.66
N ASN A 20 -6.41 4.92 -24.17
CA ASN A 20 -5.33 3.95 -24.37
C ASN A 20 -4.26 3.99 -23.28
N LEU A 21 -4.24 5.00 -22.40
CA LEU A 21 -3.17 5.20 -21.43
C LEU A 21 -3.73 5.58 -20.06
N ARG A 22 -3.49 4.70 -19.08
CA ARG A 22 -3.80 4.96 -17.67
C ARG A 22 -2.60 4.72 -16.77
N PHE A 23 -2.38 5.66 -15.86
CA PHE A 23 -1.43 5.56 -14.75
C PHE A 23 -2.20 5.28 -13.47
N MET A 24 -1.75 4.29 -12.72
CA MET A 24 -2.33 3.90 -11.44
C MET A 24 -1.21 3.97 -10.40
N LEU A 25 -1.34 4.87 -9.43
CA LEU A 25 -0.41 5.02 -8.32
C LEU A 25 -1.14 4.61 -7.06
N ASN A 26 -0.65 3.58 -6.37
CA ASN A 26 -1.21 3.12 -5.11
C ASN A 26 -0.15 3.30 -4.03
N TYR A 27 -0.48 4.06 -3.01
CA TYR A 27 0.31 4.22 -1.81
C TYR A 27 -0.35 3.39 -0.71
N LEU A 28 0.41 2.44 -0.16
CA LEU A 28 -0.02 1.58 0.92
C LEU A 28 0.79 1.95 2.14
N ASN A 29 0.13 2.40 3.18
CA ASN A 29 0.70 2.65 4.48
C ASN A 29 0.19 1.54 5.39
N VAL A 30 1.13 0.73 5.89
CA VAL A 30 0.84 -0.41 6.77
C VAL A 30 1.34 -0.04 8.15
N ASP A 31 0.40 0.28 9.04
CA ASP A 31 0.67 0.46 10.46
C ASP A 31 0.44 -0.86 11.17
N VAL A 32 1.47 -1.31 11.89
CA VAL A 32 1.41 -2.56 12.67
C VAL A 32 1.54 -2.16 14.12
N GLU A 33 0.42 -2.12 14.84
CA GLU A 33 0.42 -1.98 16.28
C GLU A 33 0.49 -3.39 16.90
N ASP A 34 1.59 -3.63 17.61
CA ASP A 34 1.72 -4.70 18.59
C ASP A 34 1.82 -6.14 18.03
N ARG A 35 2.88 -6.41 17.24
CA ARG A 35 3.31 -7.79 16.99
C ARG A 35 4.06 -8.33 18.20
N GLY A 36 3.33 -9.02 19.09
CA GLY A 36 3.90 -9.76 20.21
C GLY A 36 5.01 -10.72 19.77
N GLY A 37 6.27 -10.36 20.05
CA GLY A 37 7.45 -11.20 19.80
C GLY A 37 8.56 -10.58 18.94
N VAL A 38 8.45 -9.33 18.48
CA VAL A 38 9.49 -8.65 17.68
C VAL A 38 10.14 -7.54 18.51
N ALA A 39 11.48 -7.45 18.49
CA ALA A 39 12.27 -6.52 19.31
C ALA A 39 12.01 -5.02 19.02
N ASN A 40 11.28 -4.72 17.95
CA ASN A 40 10.81 -3.38 17.58
C ASN A 40 9.30 -3.45 17.33
N PRO A 41 8.46 -2.98 18.27
CA PRO A 41 7.01 -2.99 18.11
C PRO A 41 6.52 -2.03 17.01
N ASP A 42 7.30 -0.99 16.68
CA ASP A 42 6.98 -0.03 15.63
C ASP A 42 7.72 -0.40 14.34
N PHE A 43 7.02 -1.10 13.45
CA PHE A 43 7.50 -1.33 12.09
C PHE A 43 6.43 -0.94 11.08
N GLY A 44 6.17 0.37 10.99
CA GLY A 44 5.39 0.97 9.91
C GLY A 44 6.10 0.72 8.58
N HIS A 45 5.44 0.04 7.65
CA HIS A 45 5.98 -0.19 6.31
C HIS A 45 5.15 0.59 5.30
N ASP A 46 5.81 1.52 4.61
CA ASP A 46 5.22 2.21 3.47
C ASP A 46 5.62 1.51 2.18
N ALA A 47 4.61 1.13 1.38
CA ALA A 47 4.80 0.56 0.07
C ALA A 47 4.16 1.45 -1.00
N VAL A 48 4.90 1.72 -2.07
CA VAL A 48 4.40 2.49 -3.21
C VAL A 48 4.40 1.60 -4.44
N ALA A 49 3.24 1.47 -5.09
CA ALA A 49 3.06 0.73 -6.31
C ALA A 49 2.65 1.66 -7.46
N LEU A 50 3.51 1.77 -8.47
CA LEU A 50 3.20 2.45 -9.72
C LEU A 50 2.92 1.41 -10.80
N ARG A 51 1.79 1.57 -11.50
CA ARG A 51 1.41 0.74 -12.64
C ARG A 51 1.00 1.63 -13.81
N THR A 52 1.64 1.40 -14.95
CA THR A 52 1.25 2.00 -16.22
C THR A 52 0.59 0.94 -17.08
N GLN A 53 -0.56 1.26 -17.65
CA GLN A 53 -1.22 0.39 -18.61
C GLN A 53 -1.43 1.11 -19.93
N PHE A 54 -1.01 0.43 -20.99
CA PHE A 54 -1.21 0.84 -22.37
C PHE A 54 -2.11 -0.19 -23.06
N THR A 55 -3.16 0.28 -23.71
CA THR A 55 -4.12 -0.52 -24.48
C THR A 55 -4.04 -0.09 -25.94
N PHE A 56 -3.83 -1.04 -26.84
CA PHE A 56 -3.78 -0.85 -28.30
C PHE A 56 -4.94 -1.55 -28.99
#